data_AF-A0A438C661-F1
#
_entry.id   AF-A0A438C661-F1
#
_cell.length_a   1.000
_cell.length_b   1.000
_cell.length_c   1.000
_cell.angle_alpha   90.00
_cell.angle_beta   90.00
_cell.angle_gamma   90.00
#
_symmetry.space_group_name_H-M   'P 1'
#
loop_
_entity.id
_entity.type
_entity.pdbx_description
1 polymer ?
#
loop_
_entity_poly.entity_id
_entity_poly.type
_entity_poly.pdbx_seq_one_letter_code
_entity_poly.pdbx_strand_id
1 'polypeptide(L)'
;MAEDSYSSGPFPYYRVIMSCGNTPSTALVSINAATQLPLKLIGSSIYPSWRTMFSTLLYGYDLIGYVDGTYPCPLEMIKMGDTFTPNPEHKIWKRQDSLLLHAIMESVDSTIAPLVASTTFAQEAWARLTPHMPANRRLGS
;
A
#
# COMPACT_ATOMS: atom_id res chain seq x y z
N MET A 1 -26.73 -50.25 29.38
CA MET A 1 -25.25 -50.26 29.44
C MET A 1 -24.77 -49.85 28.06
N ALA A 2 -24.36 -48.59 27.83
CA ALA A 2 -23.08 -47.94 28.24
C ALA A 2 -21.87 -48.65 27.61
N GLU A 3 -20.87 -48.04 26.96
CA GLU A 3 -20.49 -46.67 26.57
C GLU A 3 -19.33 -46.77 25.52
N ASP A 4 -19.10 -45.68 24.75
CA ASP A 4 -17.86 -45.14 24.13
C ASP A 4 -16.91 -45.97 23.22
N SER A 5 -16.42 -45.47 22.06
CA SER A 5 -15.30 -44.50 21.95
C SER A 5 -14.96 -44.04 20.49
N TYR A 6 -14.70 -42.72 20.30
CA TYR A 6 -13.79 -41.97 19.36
C TYR A 6 -13.70 -42.30 17.84
N SER A 7 -13.38 -41.42 16.88
CA SER A 7 -13.33 -39.96 16.64
C SER A 7 -12.58 -39.78 15.30
N SER A 8 -13.09 -38.94 14.38
CA SER A 8 -12.32 -38.00 13.51
C SER A 8 -13.03 -37.75 12.18
N GLY A 9 -13.66 -36.57 12.08
CA GLY A 9 -14.10 -35.98 10.82
C GLY A 9 -12.95 -35.32 10.04
N PRO A 10 -13.18 -34.91 8.78
CA PRO A 10 -12.14 -34.60 7.82
C PRO A 10 -11.54 -33.20 8.01
N PHE A 11 -10.23 -33.12 7.80
CA PHE A 11 -9.39 -31.93 7.86
C PHE A 11 -9.93 -30.76 7.01
N PRO A 12 -10.23 -29.59 7.60
CA PRO A 12 -10.46 -28.39 6.81
C PRO A 12 -9.11 -27.77 6.40
N TYR A 13 -8.99 -27.49 5.11
CA TYR A 13 -7.91 -26.70 4.54
C TYR A 13 -7.90 -25.31 5.20
N TYR A 14 -6.91 -25.03 6.05
CA TYR A 14 -6.46 -23.67 6.31
C TYR A 14 -5.04 -23.53 5.79
N ARG A 15 -4.91 -22.80 4.68
CA ARG A 15 -3.63 -22.44 4.07
C ARG A 15 -2.90 -21.48 5.01
N VAL A 16 -1.68 -21.87 5.38
CA VAL A 16 -0.53 -21.10 5.85
C VAL A 16 -0.79 -19.62 6.08
N ILE A 17 -0.88 -19.23 7.36
CA ILE A 17 -0.69 -17.85 7.79
C ILE A 17 0.80 -17.56 7.61
N MET A 18 1.18 -16.81 6.57
CA MET A 18 2.48 -16.14 6.57
C MET A 18 2.42 -15.05 7.64
N SER A 19 2.83 -15.39 8.85
CA SER A 19 3.23 -14.40 9.84
C SER A 19 4.64 -13.95 9.45
N CYS A 20 4.75 -12.92 8.61
CA CYS A 20 5.92 -12.05 8.71
C CYS A 20 5.65 -11.14 9.91
N GLY A 21 6.36 -11.38 11.00
CA GLY A 21 6.34 -10.51 12.16
C GLY A 21 7.00 -9.18 11.84
N ASN A 22 6.28 -8.28 11.17
CA ASN A 22 6.52 -6.85 11.26
C ASN A 22 5.35 -6.29 12.05
N THR A 23 5.51 -6.14 13.37
CA THR A 23 4.66 -5.21 14.10
C THR A 23 4.85 -3.85 13.43
N PRO A 24 3.81 -3.23 12.85
CA PRO A 24 3.96 -1.90 12.29
C PRO A 24 4.46 -1.00 13.42
N SER A 25 5.60 -0.36 13.17
CA SER A 25 6.09 0.66 14.07
C SER A 25 4.96 1.65 14.31
N THR A 26 4.58 1.87 15.57
CA THR A 26 3.54 2.84 15.92
C THR A 26 3.97 4.28 15.58
N ALA A 27 5.23 4.47 15.19
CA ALA A 27 5.77 5.73 14.71
C ALA A 27 5.38 5.97 13.25
N LEU A 28 4.61 7.03 13.02
CA LEU A 28 4.31 7.52 11.68
C LEU A 28 5.56 8.15 11.06
N VAL A 29 5.77 7.89 9.78
CA VAL A 29 6.87 8.46 8.99
C VAL A 29 6.29 9.50 8.04
N SER A 30 6.76 10.74 8.17
CA SER A 30 6.47 11.80 7.21
C SER A 30 7.62 11.89 6.19
N ILE A 31 7.26 11.94 4.91
CA ILE A 31 8.19 12.14 3.80
C ILE A 31 7.96 13.55 3.27
N ASN A 32 9.01 14.36 3.25
CA ASN A 32 9.00 15.65 2.57
C ASN A 32 9.64 15.44 1.19
N ALA A 33 8.81 15.18 0.20
CA ALA A 33 9.30 14.82 -1.12
C ALA A 33 10.04 15.98 -1.80
N ALA A 34 9.66 17.23 -1.49
CA ALA A 34 10.29 18.42 -2.04
C ALA A 34 11.78 18.57 -1.65
N THR A 35 12.19 18.00 -0.51
CA THR A 35 13.58 18.03 -0.02
C THR A 35 14.31 16.70 -0.19
N GLN A 36 13.59 15.58 -0.14
CA GLN A 36 14.17 14.23 -0.20
C GLN A 36 14.27 13.66 -1.62
N LEU A 37 13.50 14.19 -2.58
CA LEU A 37 13.57 13.79 -3.98
C LEU A 37 14.15 14.94 -4.83
N PRO A 38 15.30 14.73 -5.50
CA PRO A 38 15.92 15.77 -6.32
C PRO A 38 15.17 16.04 -7.63
N LEU A 39 14.15 15.24 -7.96
CA LEU A 39 13.45 15.25 -9.24
C LEU A 39 11.95 15.19 -9.02
N LYS A 40 11.27 16.17 -9.61
CA LYS A 40 9.81 16.28 -9.64
C LYS A 40 9.26 15.59 -10.89
N LEU A 41 8.14 14.88 -10.77
CA LEU A 41 7.48 14.27 -11.92
C LEU A 41 6.76 15.36 -12.73
N ILE A 42 7.30 15.70 -13.90
CA ILE A 42 6.73 16.71 -14.82
C ILE A 42 6.27 16.07 -16.15
N GLY A 43 6.62 14.80 -16.42
CA GLY A 43 6.24 14.12 -17.65
C GLY A 43 6.73 12.68 -17.74
N SER A 44 6.34 11.99 -18.82
CA SER A 44 6.58 10.54 -19.00
C SER A 44 8.06 10.16 -19.16
N SER A 45 8.90 11.04 -19.68
CA SER A 45 10.34 10.79 -19.86
C SER A 45 11.08 10.66 -18.53
N ILE A 46 10.66 11.41 -17.51
CA ILE A 46 11.25 11.43 -16.17
C ILE A 46 10.63 10.33 -15.27
N TYR A 47 9.49 9.76 -15.67
CA TYR A 47 8.77 8.77 -14.87
C TYR A 47 9.63 7.60 -14.39
N PRO A 48 10.45 6.91 -15.21
CA PRO A 48 11.24 5.77 -14.73
C PRO A 48 12.23 6.15 -13.61
N SER A 49 12.88 7.31 -13.75
CA SER A 49 13.81 7.82 -12.74
C SER A 49 13.08 8.22 -11.48
N TRP A 50 12.01 9.02 -11.60
CA TRP A 50 11.14 9.42 -10.47
C TRP A 50 10.61 8.19 -9.72
N ARG A 51 10.09 7.20 -10.44
CA ARG A 51 9.56 5.96 -9.88
C ARG A 51 10.62 5.22 -9.09
N THR A 52 11.83 5.09 -9.63
CA THR A 52 12.93 4.40 -8.95
C THR A 52 13.33 5.11 -7.65
N MET A 53 13.48 6.45 -7.66
CA MET A 53 13.85 7.20 -6.45
C MET A 53 12.75 7.16 -5.40
N PHE A 54 11.49 7.36 -5.81
CA PHE A 54 10.37 7.31 -4.88
C PHE A 54 10.23 5.89 -4.28
N SER A 55 10.30 4.84 -5.09
CA SER A 55 10.25 3.46 -4.60
C SER A 55 11.40 3.12 -3.67
N THR A 56 12.64 3.50 -3.99
CA THR A 56 13.80 3.23 -3.12
C THR A 56 13.68 3.96 -1.78
N LEU A 57 13.16 5.19 -1.76
CA LEU A 57 12.85 5.91 -0.53
C LEU A 57 11.81 5.17 0.31
N LEU A 58 10.73 4.69 -0.31
CA LEU A 58 9.70 3.92 0.39
C LEU A 58 10.22 2.58 0.91
N TYR A 59 11.07 1.87 0.16
CA TYR A 59 11.74 0.66 0.65
C TYR A 59 12.60 0.96 1.89
N GLY A 60 13.32 2.08 1.90
CA GLY A 60 14.16 2.49 3.03
C GLY A 60 13.37 2.74 4.33
N TYR A 61 12.08 3.07 4.21
CA TYR A 61 11.17 3.29 5.34
C TYR A 61 10.19 2.13 5.58
N ASP A 62 10.28 1.03 4.83
CA ASP A 62 9.31 -0.08 4.86
C ASP A 62 7.85 0.36 4.55
N LEU A 63 7.68 1.32 3.64
CA LEU A 63 6.39 1.91 3.28
C LEU A 63 5.88 1.50 1.90
N ILE A 64 6.64 0.73 1.13
CA ILE A 64 6.27 0.35 -0.25
C ILE A 64 4.93 -0.41 -0.31
N GLY A 65 4.63 -1.18 0.73
CA GLY A 65 3.43 -2.02 0.79
C GLY A 65 2.13 -1.23 0.71
N TYR A 66 2.14 0.04 1.14
CA TYR A 66 0.98 0.93 1.07
C TYR A 66 0.64 1.34 -0.37
N VAL A 67 1.66 1.49 -1.23
CA VAL A 67 1.47 2.01 -2.59
C VAL A 67 1.35 0.90 -3.63
N ASP A 68 1.96 -0.27 -3.41
CA ASP A 68 1.81 -1.43 -4.29
C ASP A 68 0.62 -2.32 -3.92
N GLY A 69 0.03 -2.13 -2.75
CA GLY A 69 -1.13 -2.86 -2.26
C GLY A 69 -0.82 -4.19 -1.59
N THR A 70 0.46 -4.52 -1.38
CA THR A 70 0.85 -5.72 -0.61
C THR A 70 0.56 -5.57 0.88
N TYR A 71 0.38 -4.33 1.37
CA TYR A 71 -0.07 -4.01 2.72
C TYR A 71 -1.45 -3.34 2.71
N PRO A 72 -2.54 -4.13 2.59
CA PRO A 72 -3.90 -3.61 2.44
C PRO A 72 -4.41 -2.95 3.73
N CYS A 73 -5.38 -2.03 3.58
CA CYS A 73 -6.04 -1.38 4.70
C CYS A 73 -6.69 -2.43 5.65
N PRO A 74 -6.33 -2.45 6.95
CA PRO A 74 -6.96 -3.33 7.92
C PRO A 74 -8.45 -3.03 8.09
N LEU A 75 -9.21 -4.03 8.53
CA LEU A 75 -10.62 -3.85 8.88
C LEU A 75 -10.77 -2.79 9.97
N GLU A 76 -11.78 -1.94 9.85
CA GLU A 76 -12.08 -0.88 10.82
C GLU A 76 -12.51 -1.45 12.18
N MET A 77 -13.21 -2.58 12.18
CA MET A 77 -13.63 -3.29 13.39
C MET A 77 -13.09 -4.71 13.39
N ILE A 78 -12.66 -5.17 14.56
CA ILE A 78 -12.23 -6.55 14.81
C ILE A 78 -13.16 -7.20 15.83
N LYS A 79 -13.39 -8.51 15.67
CA LYS A 79 -14.20 -9.27 16.61
C LYS A 79 -13.33 -9.73 17.77
N MET A 80 -13.70 -9.36 19.00
CA MET A 80 -13.02 -9.75 20.23
C MET A 80 -14.01 -10.48 21.13
N GLY A 81 -13.97 -11.82 21.11
CA GLY A 81 -15.03 -12.64 21.73
C GLY A 81 -16.35 -12.44 20.99
N ASP A 82 -17.41 -12.05 21.71
CA ASP A 82 -18.74 -11.82 21.13
C ASP A 82 -19.02 -10.35 20.76
N THR A 83 -18.05 -9.45 20.95
CA THR A 83 -18.21 -8.02 20.66
C THR A 83 -17.30 -7.57 19.50
N PHE A 84 -17.70 -6.48 18.83
CA PHE A 84 -16.89 -5.80 17.83
C PHE A 84 -16.23 -4.58 18.45
N THR A 85 -14.92 -4.45 18.30
CA THR A 85 -14.13 -3.32 18.81
C THR A 85 -13.40 -2.61 17.66
N PRO A 86 -13.19 -1.29 17.74
CA PRO A 86 -12.41 -0.57 16.73
C PRO A 86 -10.98 -1.07 16.64
N ASN A 87 -10.47 -1.22 15.43
CA ASN A 87 -9.12 -1.67 15.17
C ASN A 87 -8.12 -0.49 15.23
N PRO A 88 -7.19 -0.45 16.19
CA PRO A 88 -6.17 0.60 16.25
C PRO A 88 -5.27 0.64 15.00
N GLU A 89 -5.01 -0.53 14.39
CA GLU A 89 -4.18 -0.65 13.17
C GLU A 89 -4.80 0.07 11.98
N HIS A 90 -6.13 0.02 11.84
CA HIS A 90 -6.85 0.73 10.79
C HIS A 90 -6.57 2.25 10.87
N LYS A 91 -6.60 2.81 12.07
CA LYS A 91 -6.36 4.23 12.30
C LYS A 91 -4.92 4.63 11.98
N ILE A 92 -3.94 3.81 12.37
CA ILE A 92 -2.53 4.05 12.07
C ILE A 92 -2.29 3.95 10.56
N TRP A 93 -2.82 2.91 9.93
CA TRP A 93 -2.75 2.72 8.49
C TRP A 93 -3.27 3.94 7.73
N LYS A 94 -4.47 4.44 8.08
CA LYS A 94 -5.08 5.61 7.44
C LYS A 94 -4.22 6.87 7.57
N ARG A 95 -3.57 7.07 8.72
CA ARG A 95 -2.67 8.20 8.94
C ARG A 95 -1.42 8.10 8.07
N GLN A 96 -0.81 6.91 8.01
CA GLN A 96 0.38 6.68 7.20
C GLN A 96 0.07 6.80 5.69
N ASP A 97 -1.04 6.24 5.22
CA ASP A 97 -1.52 6.38 3.83
C ASP A 97 -1.75 7.86 3.47
N SER A 98 -2.33 8.66 4.37
CA SER A 98 -2.53 10.10 4.14
C SER A 98 -1.20 10.86 4.00
N LEU A 99 -0.19 10.51 4.79
CA LEU A 99 1.15 11.10 4.69
C LEU A 99 1.83 10.72 3.38
N LEU A 100 1.65 9.47 2.92
CA LEU A 100 2.17 9.00 1.64
C LEU A 100 1.48 9.70 0.47
N LEU A 101 0.16 9.87 0.51
CA LEU A 101 -0.57 10.62 -0.51
C LEU A 101 -0.09 12.08 -0.60
N HIS A 102 0.18 12.70 0.56
CA HIS A 102 0.78 14.04 0.62
C HIS A 102 2.18 14.07 -0.01
N ALA A 103 3.05 13.11 0.32
CA ALA A 103 4.38 13.01 -0.27
C ALA A 103 4.34 12.80 -1.80
N ILE A 104 3.41 11.99 -2.29
CA ILE A 104 3.18 11.83 -3.73
C ILE A 104 2.78 13.18 -4.35
N MET A 105 1.84 13.90 -3.73
CA MET A 105 1.42 15.23 -4.20
C MET A 105 2.59 16.24 -4.28
N GLU A 106 3.46 16.27 -3.28
CA GLU A 106 4.63 17.15 -3.28
C GLU A 106 5.65 16.79 -4.38
N SER A 107 5.73 15.51 -4.73
CA SER A 107 6.70 15.00 -5.71
C SER A 107 6.28 15.20 -7.18
N VAL A 108 5.06 15.64 -7.44
CA VAL A 108 4.51 15.82 -8.79
C VAL A 108 4.33 17.29 -9.14
N ASP A 109 4.53 17.63 -10.40
CA ASP A 109 4.36 18.99 -10.90
C ASP A 109 2.90 19.44 -10.96
N SER A 110 2.67 20.77 -11.03
CA SER A 110 1.34 21.36 -11.10
C SER A 110 0.50 20.83 -12.27
N THR A 111 1.15 20.40 -13.35
CA THR A 111 0.50 19.76 -14.50
C THR A 111 -0.07 18.37 -14.17
N ILE A 112 0.48 17.67 -13.18
CA ILE A 112 0.09 16.31 -12.77
C ILE A 112 -0.67 16.30 -11.43
N ALA A 113 -0.48 17.32 -10.59
CA ALA A 113 -1.13 17.45 -9.28
C ALA A 113 -2.66 17.22 -9.30
N PRO A 114 -3.44 17.71 -10.30
CA PRO A 114 -4.87 17.42 -10.37
C PRO A 114 -5.21 15.93 -10.47
N LEU A 115 -4.36 15.13 -11.12
CA LEU A 115 -4.55 13.69 -11.23
C LEU A 115 -4.44 13.02 -9.86
N VAL A 116 -3.44 13.42 -9.06
CA VAL A 116 -3.25 12.91 -7.69
C VAL A 116 -4.35 13.42 -6.76
N ALA A 117 -4.78 14.68 -6.90
CA ALA A 117 -5.80 15.30 -6.06
C ALA A 117 -7.17 14.61 -6.17
N SER A 118 -7.41 13.92 -7.28
CA SER A 118 -8.65 13.16 -7.54
C SER A 118 -8.68 11.76 -6.91
N THR A 119 -7.65 11.37 -6.16
CA THR A 119 -7.52 10.05 -5.55
C THR A 119 -7.70 10.10 -4.04
N THR A 120 -8.14 8.98 -3.45
CA THR A 120 -8.40 8.91 -2.00
C THR A 120 -7.27 8.25 -1.22
N PHE A 121 -6.51 7.36 -1.88
CA PHE A 121 -5.47 6.53 -1.26
C PHE A 121 -4.17 6.64 -2.04
N ALA A 122 -3.03 6.46 -1.35
CA ALA A 122 -1.71 6.54 -1.97
C ALA A 122 -1.54 5.47 -3.06
N GLN A 123 -2.10 4.27 -2.86
CA GLN A 123 -2.14 3.20 -3.87
C GLN A 123 -2.81 3.65 -5.18
N GLU A 124 -3.95 4.34 -5.07
CA GLU A 124 -4.69 4.81 -6.23
C GLU A 124 -3.91 5.91 -6.98
N ALA A 125 -3.35 6.87 -6.24
CA ALA A 125 -2.46 7.88 -6.82
C ALA A 125 -1.28 7.22 -7.57
N TRP A 126 -0.64 6.25 -6.93
CA TRP A 126 0.49 5.52 -7.46
C TRP A 126 0.17 4.73 -8.75
N ALA A 127 -1.03 4.15 -8.81
CA ALA A 127 -1.54 3.48 -10.01
C ALA A 127 -1.81 4.48 -11.13
N ARG A 128 -2.49 5.61 -10.85
CA ARG A 128 -2.81 6.62 -11.86
C ARG A 128 -1.58 7.33 -12.44
N LEU A 129 -0.53 7.51 -11.63
CA LEU A 129 0.74 8.07 -12.07
C LEU A 129 1.54 7.12 -12.96
N THR A 130 1.24 5.83 -12.93
CA THR A 130 1.88 4.87 -13.82
C THR A 130 1.40 5.17 -15.24
N PRO A 131 2.28 5.62 -16.16
CA PRO A 131 1.88 5.77 -17.54
C PRO A 131 1.41 4.39 -17.98
N HIS A 132 0.15 4.31 -18.44
CA HIS A 132 -0.30 3.17 -19.21
C HIS A 132 0.77 2.98 -20.30
N MET A 133 1.58 1.92 -20.17
CA MET A 133 2.37 1.43 -21.29
C MET A 133 1.39 0.58 -22.13
N PRO A 134 0.80 1.07 -23.22
CA PRO A 134 0.86 0.26 -24.41
C PRO A 134 2.33 0.30 -24.83
N ALA A 135 3.04 -0.79 -24.55
CA ALA A 135 4.23 -1.11 -25.32
C ALA A 135 3.85 -0.91 -26.79
N ASN A 136 4.58 -0.01 -27.45
CA ASN A 136 4.53 0.20 -28.89
C ASN A 136 4.22 -1.14 -29.57
N ARG A 137 3.03 -1.28 -30.17
CA ARG A 137 2.76 -2.40 -31.08
C ARG A 137 3.62 -2.10 -32.31
N ARG A 138 4.90 -2.46 -32.22
CA ARG A 138 5.84 -2.40 -33.33
C ARG A 138 5.19 -3.18 -34.47
N LEU A 139 5.22 -2.55 -35.63
CA LEU A 139 4.84 -3.08 -36.93
C LEU A 139 5.25 -4.55 -37.10
N GLY A 140 4.35 -5.33 -37.69
CA GLY A 140 4.54 -6.68 -38.20
C GLY A 140 3.18 -7.34 -38.35
N SER A 141 2.66 -7.65 -39.54
CA SER A 141 3.14 -7.54 -40.92
C SER A 141 1.97 -7.17 -41.83
#